data_AF-W0AKI7-F1
#
_entry.id   AF-W0AKI7-F1
#
_cell.length_a   1.000
_cell.length_b   1.000
_cell.length_c   1.000
_cell.angle_alpha   90.00
_cell.angle_beta   90.00
_cell.angle_gamma   90.00
#
_symmetry.space_group_name_H-M   'P 1'
#
loop_
_entity.id
_entity.type
_entity.pdbx_description
1 polymer ?
#
loop_
_entity_poly.entity_id
_entity_poly.type
_entity_poly.pdbx_seq_one_letter_code
_entity_poly.pdbx_strand_id
1 'polypeptide(L)'
;MVADAKTSAAWIAEALTQSGYKADFSMASLTEIDRFFDEQSANGRAIPSGLLGEQLGSRLFAIGSYVGETLLRHRTGAWVGDDADPQGEINISIRFQKGDTIWPVQRVMRRYQNGREDGLAAYGAAVVSGELG
;
A
#
# COMPACT_ATOMS: atom_id res chain seq x y z
N MET A 1 -16.32 -1.20 -2.29
CA MET A 1 -14.94 -0.66 -2.17
C MET A 1 -14.20 -0.95 -0.87
N VAL A 2 -14.70 -0.55 0.32
CA VAL A 2 -13.93 -0.75 1.59
C VAL A 2 -13.73 -2.23 1.94
N ALA A 3 -14.76 -3.06 1.71
CA ALA A 3 -14.66 -4.51 1.89
C ALA A 3 -13.63 -5.13 0.92
N ASP A 4 -13.54 -4.59 -0.30
CA ASP A 4 -12.58 -5.04 -1.31
C ASP A 4 -11.16 -4.73 -0.86
N ALA A 5 -10.89 -3.53 -0.33
CA ALA A 5 -9.57 -3.19 0.22
C ALA A 5 -9.12 -4.18 1.31
N LYS A 6 -10.00 -4.50 2.27
CA LYS A 6 -9.67 -5.47 3.33
C LYS A 6 -9.40 -6.87 2.77
N THR A 7 -10.22 -7.31 1.83
CA THR A 7 -10.08 -8.62 1.18
C THR A 7 -8.77 -8.68 0.38
N SER A 8 -8.52 -7.69 -0.48
CA SER A 8 -7.31 -7.57 -1.28
C SER A 8 -6.06 -7.49 -0.42
N ALA A 9 -6.10 -6.79 0.71
CA ALA A 9 -4.99 -6.70 1.66
C ALA A 9 -4.60 -8.08 2.22
N ALA A 10 -5.58 -8.90 2.60
CA ALA A 10 -5.32 -10.26 3.08
C ALA A 10 -4.76 -11.17 1.96
N TRP A 11 -5.34 -11.07 0.76
CA TRP A 11 -4.92 -11.89 -0.38
C TRP A 11 -3.49 -11.56 -0.83
N ILE A 12 -3.13 -10.28 -0.91
CA ILE A 12 -1.78 -9.89 -1.32
C ILE A 12 -0.75 -10.21 -0.24
N ALA A 13 -1.11 -10.15 1.05
CA ALA A 13 -0.24 -10.55 2.14
C ALA A 13 0.17 -12.02 2.01
N GLU A 14 -0.80 -12.89 1.73
CA GLU A 14 -0.57 -14.31 1.47
C GLU A 14 0.33 -14.51 0.24
N ALA A 15 0.00 -13.87 -0.89
CA ALA A 15 0.77 -14.00 -2.13
C ALA A 15 2.22 -13.49 -1.99
N LEU A 16 2.43 -12.37 -1.29
CA LEU A 16 3.76 -11.84 -0.99
C LEU A 16 4.55 -12.79 -0.09
N THR A 17 3.90 -13.35 0.94
CA THR A 17 4.50 -14.33 1.84
C THR A 17 4.92 -15.59 1.11
N GLN A 18 4.07 -16.13 0.23
CA GLN A 18 4.38 -17.26 -0.64
C GLN A 18 5.50 -16.96 -1.63
N SER A 19 5.67 -15.68 -1.98
CA SER A 19 6.74 -15.19 -2.86
C SER A 19 8.03 -14.82 -2.11
N GLY A 20 8.11 -15.08 -0.80
CA GLY A 20 9.31 -14.86 0.00
C GLY A 20 9.46 -13.45 0.60
N TYR A 21 8.40 -12.64 0.62
CA TYR A 21 8.37 -11.34 1.29
C TYR A 21 7.60 -11.45 2.60
N LYS A 22 8.16 -11.00 3.72
CA LYS A 22 7.43 -11.04 4.99
C LYS A 22 6.34 -9.95 4.99
N ALA A 23 5.08 -10.37 4.80
CA ALA A 23 3.91 -9.50 4.74
C ALA A 23 2.90 -9.81 5.87
N ASP A 24 3.32 -9.58 7.12
CA ASP A 24 2.55 -9.93 8.34
C ASP A 24 1.77 -8.74 8.95
N PHE A 25 1.62 -7.65 8.21
CA PHE A 25 1.03 -6.37 8.63
C PHE A 25 1.73 -5.70 9.84
N SER A 26 2.98 -6.06 10.15
CA SER A 26 3.80 -5.30 11.09
C SER A 26 4.36 -4.04 10.44
N MET A 27 4.76 -3.03 11.22
CA MET A 27 5.48 -1.87 10.66
C MET A 27 6.78 -2.28 9.94
N ALA A 28 7.46 -3.31 10.44
CA ALA A 28 8.68 -3.84 9.80
C ALA A 28 8.40 -4.41 8.39
N SER A 29 7.22 -4.99 8.16
CA SER A 29 6.83 -5.53 6.86
C SER A 29 6.79 -4.49 5.74
N LEU A 30 6.65 -3.19 6.04
CA LEU A 30 6.70 -2.14 5.02
C LEU A 30 8.07 -2.06 4.33
N THR A 31 9.15 -2.47 5.03
CA THR A 31 10.49 -2.58 4.43
C THR A 31 10.55 -3.73 3.41
N GLU A 32 9.78 -4.81 3.63
CA GLU A 32 9.66 -5.91 2.68
C GLU A 32 8.85 -5.52 1.46
N ILE A 33 7.84 -4.65 1.62
CA ILE A 33 7.13 -4.06 0.48
C ILE A 33 8.05 -3.12 -0.31
N ASP A 34 8.90 -2.34 0.37
CA ASP A 34 9.93 -1.55 -0.32
C ASP A 34 10.91 -2.44 -1.09
N ARG A 35 11.36 -3.56 -0.49
CA ARG A 35 12.20 -4.57 -1.16
C ARG A 35 11.49 -5.18 -2.37
N PHE A 36 10.21 -5.52 -2.24
CA PHE A 36 9.40 -6.01 -3.35
C PHE A 36 9.40 -5.04 -4.53
N PHE A 37 9.22 -3.73 -4.29
CA PHE A 37 9.28 -2.75 -5.38
C PHE A 37 10.66 -2.64 -6.01
N ASP A 38 11.73 -2.69 -5.21
CA ASP A 38 13.11 -2.66 -5.72
C ASP A 38 13.44 -3.90 -6.57
N GLU A 39 12.88 -5.06 -6.23
CA GLU A 39 13.11 -6.32 -6.94
C GLU A 39 12.18 -6.55 -8.14
N GLN A 40 11.00 -5.92 -8.16
CA GLN A 40 9.95 -6.19 -9.16
C GLN A 40 9.68 -5.01 -10.10
N SER A 41 10.32 -3.86 -9.87
CA SER A 41 10.18 -2.68 -10.73
C SER A 41 11.45 -1.83 -10.74
N ALA A 42 11.66 -1.10 -11.84
CA ALA A 42 12.72 -0.12 -11.97
C ALA A 42 12.22 1.07 -12.80
N ASN A 43 12.49 2.30 -12.34
CA ASN A 43 12.15 3.55 -13.05
C ASN A 43 10.67 3.62 -13.49
N GLY A 44 9.73 3.30 -12.59
CA GLY A 44 8.30 3.34 -12.89
C GLY A 44 7.81 2.23 -13.82
N ARG A 45 8.60 1.18 -14.04
CA ARG A 45 8.26 0.06 -14.92
C ARG A 45 8.42 -1.27 -14.19
N ALA A 46 7.39 -2.11 -14.27
CA ALA A 46 7.46 -3.49 -13.83
C ALA A 46 8.48 -4.27 -14.65
N ILE A 47 9.16 -5.22 -14.01
CA ILE A 47 9.98 -6.20 -14.71
C ILE A 47 9.02 -7.13 -15.47
N PRO A 48 9.20 -7.36 -16.80
CA PRO A 48 8.23 -8.07 -17.62
C PRO A 48 7.88 -9.48 -17.13
N SER A 49 8.85 -10.21 -16.58
CA SER A 49 8.65 -11.56 -16.00
C SER A 49 8.49 -11.55 -14.47
N GLY A 50 8.33 -10.36 -13.88
CA GLY A 50 8.21 -10.18 -12.44
C GLY A 50 6.76 -10.25 -11.94
N LEU A 51 6.62 -10.24 -10.63
CA LEU A 51 5.34 -10.25 -9.91
C LEU A 51 4.50 -8.98 -10.08
N LEU A 52 4.99 -7.99 -10.83
CA LEU A 52 4.23 -6.80 -11.26
C LEU A 52 4.00 -6.75 -12.78
N GLY A 53 4.58 -7.68 -13.55
CA GLY A 53 4.51 -7.69 -15.02
C GLY A 53 3.11 -7.89 -15.59
N GLU A 54 2.21 -8.44 -14.78
CA GLU A 54 0.79 -8.63 -15.09
C GLU A 54 -0.09 -7.98 -14.03
N GLN A 55 -1.32 -7.63 -14.40
CA GLN A 55 -2.34 -7.16 -13.46
C GLN A 55 -1.86 -5.99 -12.57
N LEU A 56 -1.04 -5.11 -13.14
CA LEU A 56 -0.34 -4.06 -12.40
C LEU A 56 -1.30 -3.22 -11.55
N GLY A 57 -2.41 -2.76 -12.13
CA GLY A 57 -3.40 -1.92 -11.42
C GLY A 57 -3.97 -2.61 -10.18
N SER A 58 -4.49 -3.83 -10.33
CA SER A 58 -5.09 -4.58 -9.21
C SER A 58 -4.04 -4.97 -8.15
N ARG A 59 -2.80 -5.27 -8.55
CA ARG A 59 -1.70 -5.51 -7.62
C ARG A 59 -1.29 -4.26 -6.85
N LEU A 60 -1.20 -3.09 -7.51
CA LEU A 60 -0.92 -1.83 -6.84
C LEU A 60 -2.05 -1.45 -5.87
N PHE A 61 -3.31 -1.66 -6.25
CA PHE A 61 -4.47 -1.50 -5.36
C PHE A 61 -4.37 -2.42 -4.14
N ALA A 62 -4.09 -3.70 -4.34
CA ALA A 62 -3.99 -4.67 -3.26
C ALA A 62 -2.83 -4.35 -2.31
N ILE A 63 -1.65 -3.98 -2.83
CA ILE A 63 -0.50 -3.54 -2.03
C ILE A 63 -0.83 -2.25 -1.27
N GLY A 64 -1.48 -1.28 -1.91
CA GLY A 64 -1.98 -0.06 -1.24
C GLY A 64 -2.94 -0.38 -0.10
N SER A 65 -3.82 -1.36 -0.31
CA SER A 65 -4.74 -1.83 0.72
C SER A 65 -4.00 -2.52 1.88
N TYR A 66 -2.98 -3.33 1.59
CA TYR A 66 -2.09 -3.93 2.59
C TYR A 66 -1.37 -2.86 3.43
N VAL A 67 -0.82 -1.83 2.79
CA VAL A 67 -0.19 -0.70 3.48
C VAL A 67 -1.22 0.00 4.37
N GLY A 68 -2.42 0.28 3.88
CA GLY A 68 -3.48 0.91 4.67
C GLY A 68 -3.91 0.10 5.89
N GLU A 69 -4.14 -1.21 5.72
CA GLU A 69 -4.47 -2.11 6.83
C GLU A 69 -3.32 -2.23 7.85
N THR A 70 -2.07 -2.24 7.39
CA THR A 70 -0.89 -2.20 8.26
C THR A 70 -0.90 -0.95 9.14
N LEU A 71 -1.20 0.21 8.57
CA LEU A 71 -1.25 1.48 9.31
C LEU A 71 -2.43 1.52 10.30
N LEU A 72 -3.60 1.02 9.90
CA LEU A 72 -4.79 0.96 10.78
C LEU A 72 -4.62 0.05 12.00
N ARG A 73 -3.73 -0.96 11.93
CA ARG A 73 -3.35 -1.77 13.10
C ARG A 73 -2.49 -1.00 14.11
N HIS A 74 -1.84 0.08 13.69
CA HIS A 74 -0.88 0.83 14.51
C HIS A 74 -1.34 2.26 14.83
N ARG A 75 -2.36 2.78 14.14
CA ARG A 75 -2.98 4.10 14.43
C ARG A 75 -4.48 4.06 14.17
N THR A 76 -5.27 4.54 15.13
CA THR A 76 -6.73 4.51 15.05
C THR A 76 -7.27 5.42 13.95
N GLY A 77 -7.95 4.82 12.99
CA GLY A 77 -8.63 5.49 11.88
C GLY A 77 -9.66 4.58 11.23
N ALA A 78 -10.18 4.99 10.09
CA ALA A 78 -11.08 4.18 9.29
C ALA A 78 -10.87 4.42 7.79
N TRP A 79 -11.08 3.37 7.00
CA TRP A 79 -11.21 3.52 5.55
C TRP A 79 -12.41 4.40 5.21
N VAL A 80 -12.22 5.25 4.22
CA VAL A 80 -13.24 6.10 3.60
C VAL A 80 -13.18 5.83 2.11
N GLY A 81 -14.34 5.43 1.56
CA GLY A 81 -14.50 5.16 0.14
C GLY A 81 -15.81 5.70 -0.38
N ASP A 82 -15.82 6.02 -1.67
CA ASP A 82 -16.98 6.38 -2.47
C ASP A 82 -17.16 5.37 -3.61
N ASP A 83 -18.20 4.53 -3.56
CA ASP A 83 -18.50 3.56 -4.61
C ASP A 83 -19.01 4.23 -5.91
N ALA A 84 -19.34 5.53 -5.88
CA ALA A 84 -19.72 6.30 -7.07
C ALA A 84 -18.51 6.94 -7.79
N ASP A 85 -17.32 6.91 -7.19
CA ASP A 85 -16.11 7.43 -7.80
C ASP A 85 -15.55 6.43 -8.84
N PRO A 86 -15.45 6.79 -10.13
CA PRO A 86 -14.87 5.92 -11.15
C PRO A 86 -13.37 5.61 -10.91
N GLN A 87 -12.70 6.40 -10.08
CA GLN A 87 -11.33 6.17 -9.61
C GLN A 87 -11.29 5.75 -8.13
N GLY A 88 -12.40 5.21 -7.60
CA GLY A 88 -12.54 4.87 -6.19
C GLY A 88 -11.41 3.98 -5.67
N GLU A 89 -10.95 2.99 -6.44
CA GLU A 89 -9.82 2.14 -6.04
C GLU A 89 -8.54 2.94 -5.79
N ILE A 90 -8.29 3.98 -6.58
CA ILE A 90 -7.13 4.88 -6.42
C ILE A 90 -7.38 5.89 -5.29
N ASN A 91 -8.62 6.36 -5.15
CA ASN A 91 -8.99 7.46 -4.25
C ASN A 91 -9.46 7.01 -2.87
N ILE A 92 -9.56 5.69 -2.62
CA ILE A 92 -9.85 5.16 -1.30
C ILE A 92 -8.80 5.66 -0.30
N SER A 93 -9.27 6.14 0.84
CA SER A 93 -8.45 6.88 1.80
C SER A 93 -8.64 6.35 3.20
N ILE A 94 -7.74 6.71 4.11
CA ILE A 94 -7.89 6.46 5.54
C ILE A 94 -7.98 7.82 6.23
N ARG A 95 -9.01 7.98 7.07
CA ARG A 95 -9.16 9.12 7.95
C ARG A 95 -8.82 8.70 9.38
N PHE A 96 -7.79 9.31 9.96
CA PHE A 96 -7.42 9.08 11.36
C PHE A 96 -8.29 9.92 12.31
N GLN A 97 -8.52 9.44 13.54
CA GLN A 97 -9.41 10.12 14.50
C GLN A 97 -8.89 11.50 14.96
N LYS A 98 -7.58 11.72 14.90
CA LYS A 98 -6.91 12.99 15.21
C LYS A 98 -5.80 13.21 14.19
N GLY A 99 -6.11 13.96 13.14
CA GLY A 99 -5.17 14.32 12.09
C GLY A 99 -5.68 13.95 10.71
N ASP A 100 -4.73 13.61 9.86
CA ASP A 100 -4.91 13.76 8.42
C ASP A 100 -5.62 12.60 7.75
N THR A 101 -6.02 12.86 6.52
CA THR A 101 -6.43 11.83 5.57
C THR A 101 -5.22 11.40 4.77
N ILE A 102 -5.06 10.10 4.56
CA ILE A 102 -4.03 9.55 3.68
C ILE A 102 -4.65 8.74 2.56
N TRP A 103 -3.90 8.57 1.46
CA TRP A 103 -4.31 7.79 0.28
C TRP A 103 -3.29 6.67 0.03
N PRO A 104 -3.41 5.51 0.69
CA PRO A 104 -2.41 4.45 0.64
C PRO A 104 -2.13 3.94 -0.78
N VAL A 105 -3.17 3.81 -1.61
CA VAL A 105 -3.03 3.35 -3.00
C VAL A 105 -2.24 4.35 -3.83
N GLN A 106 -2.55 5.65 -3.72
CA GLN A 106 -1.77 6.69 -4.38
C GLN A 106 -0.31 6.73 -3.90
N ARG A 107 -0.05 6.54 -2.60
CA ARG A 107 1.33 6.48 -2.07
C ARG A 107 2.08 5.30 -2.67
N VAL A 108 1.45 4.13 -2.79
CA VAL A 108 2.05 2.95 -3.43
C VAL A 108 2.30 3.17 -4.92
N MET A 109 1.38 3.84 -5.63
CA MET A 109 1.61 4.22 -7.03
C MET A 109 2.80 5.16 -7.17
N ARG A 110 2.96 6.14 -6.27
CA ARG A 110 4.15 7.01 -6.23
C ARG A 110 5.42 6.21 -5.93
N ARG A 111 5.38 5.27 -4.98
CA ARG A 111 6.50 4.35 -4.70
C ARG A 111 6.94 3.56 -5.94
N TYR A 112 5.97 3.07 -6.71
CA TYR A 112 6.22 2.37 -7.96
C TYR A 112 6.83 3.31 -9.02
N GLN A 113 6.30 4.52 -9.17
CA GLN A 113 6.73 5.50 -10.18
C GLN A 113 8.11 6.09 -9.90
N ASN A 114 8.34 6.55 -8.67
CA ASN A 114 9.49 7.37 -8.27
C ASN A 114 10.58 6.56 -7.57
N GLY A 115 10.35 5.28 -7.30
CA GLY A 115 11.33 4.44 -6.62
C GLY A 115 11.47 4.81 -5.13
N ARG A 116 12.70 4.72 -4.61
CA ARG A 116 13.00 4.79 -3.17
C ARG A 116 12.66 6.13 -2.52
N GLU A 117 12.52 7.20 -3.28
CA GLU A 117 12.10 8.52 -2.79
C GLU A 117 10.71 8.47 -2.13
N ASP A 118 9.83 7.60 -2.63
CA ASP A 118 8.49 7.37 -2.10
C ASP A 118 8.42 6.12 -1.20
N GLY A 119 9.54 5.76 -0.55
CA GLY A 119 9.64 4.61 0.37
C GLY A 119 8.48 4.49 1.37
N LEU A 120 7.99 3.28 1.55
CA LEU A 120 6.80 2.96 2.35
C LEU A 120 7.12 2.80 3.83
N ALA A 121 8.30 2.29 4.18
CA ALA A 121 8.71 2.15 5.58
C ALA A 121 8.82 3.51 6.29
N ALA A 122 9.54 4.46 5.68
CA ALA A 122 9.69 5.82 6.21
C ALA A 122 8.35 6.57 6.27
N TYR A 123 7.54 6.43 5.21
CA TYR A 123 6.19 6.98 5.18
C TYR A 123 5.31 6.43 6.30
N GLY A 124 5.30 5.11 6.49
CA GLY A 124 4.49 4.48 7.53
C GLY A 124 4.90 4.91 8.93
N ALA A 125 6.21 5.06 9.19
CA ALA A 125 6.70 5.59 10.46
C ALA A 125 6.16 7.00 10.73
N ALA A 126 6.22 7.91 9.75
CA ALA A 126 5.69 9.28 9.87
C ALA A 126 4.16 9.32 10.05
N VAL A 127 3.43 8.42 9.38
CA VAL A 127 1.98 8.29 9.58
C VAL A 127 1.68 7.88 11.02
N VAL A 128 2.38 6.89 11.56
CA VAL A 128 2.09 6.35 12.90
C VAL A 128 2.51 7.33 14.00
N SER A 129 3.61 8.07 13.83
CA SER A 129 4.04 9.12 14.76
C SER A 129 3.12 10.35 14.74
N GLY A 130 2.31 10.52 13.69
CA GLY A 130 1.44 11.69 13.52
C GLY A 130 2.18 12.92 12.99
N GLU A 131 3.33 12.71 12.34
CA GLU A 131 4.24 13.76 11.85
C GLU A 131 4.01 14.13 10.38
N LEU A 132 2.95 13.63 9.76
CA LEU A 132 2.49 14.15 8.46
C LEU A 132 1.81 15.51 8.69
N GLY A 133 2.62 16.56 8.89
CA GLY A 133 2.20 17.97 8.97
C GLY A 133 2.57 18.73 7.71
#